data_AF-A0A3A0F641-F1
#
_entry.id   AF-A0A3A0F641-F1
#
_cell.length_a   1.000
_cell.length_b   1.000
_cell.length_c   1.000
_cell.angle_alpha   90.00
_cell.angle_beta   90.00
_cell.angle_gamma   90.00
#
_symmetry.space_group_name_H-M   'P 1'
#
loop_
_entity.id
_entity.type
_entity.pdbx_description
1 polymer ?
#
loop_
_entity_poly.entity_id
_entity_poly.type
_entity_poly.pdbx_seq_one_letter_code
_entity_poly.pdbx_strand_id
1 'polypeptide(L)' 'AKPGTPEFRAALRDALEHVQNVIGTHGVYNLSPTNHNGLDERARVLVEVKDGEWTLMK' A
#
# COMPACT_ATOMS: atom_id res chain seq x y z
N ALA A 1 -21.80 -10.10 -5.91
CA ALA A 1 -22.47 -9.21 -4.93
C ALA A 1 -22.76 -7.85 -5.59
N LYS A 2 -23.76 -7.08 -5.13
CA LYS A 2 -24.11 -5.77 -5.70
C LYS A 2 -23.43 -4.63 -4.93
N PRO A 3 -22.91 -3.57 -5.59
CA PRO A 3 -22.36 -2.41 -4.90
C PRO A 3 -23.28 -1.87 -3.82
N GLY A 4 -22.71 -1.55 -2.65
CA GLY A 4 -23.44 -1.03 -1.48
C GLY A 4 -23.90 -2.08 -0.45
N THR A 5 -23.92 -3.38 -0.79
CA THR A 5 -24.35 -4.42 0.17
C THR A 5 -23.22 -4.93 1.06
N PRO A 6 -23.52 -5.56 2.22
CA PRO A 6 -22.50 -6.21 3.06
C PRO A 6 -21.67 -7.25 2.31
N GLU A 7 -22.30 -8.05 1.46
CA GLU A 7 -21.65 -9.11 0.70
C GLU A 7 -20.67 -8.52 -0.33
N PHE A 8 -20.96 -7.34 -0.87
CA PHE A 8 -20.05 -6.65 -1.79
C PHE A 8 -18.85 -6.08 -1.06
N ARG A 9 -19.05 -5.52 0.14
CA ARG A 9 -17.92 -5.07 0.98
C ARG A 9 -17.02 -6.25 1.37
N ALA A 10 -17.62 -7.40 1.72
CA ALA A 10 -16.87 -8.62 2.01
C ALA A 10 -16.06 -9.09 0.79
N ALA A 11 -16.72 -9.23 -0.36
CA ALA A 11 -16.06 -9.66 -1.60
C ALA A 11 -14.97 -8.69 -2.07
N LEU A 12 -15.16 -7.38 -1.90
CA LEU A 12 -14.15 -6.38 -2.21
C LEU A 12 -12.93 -6.51 -1.30
N ARG A 13 -13.14 -6.67 0.02
CA ARG A 13 -12.04 -6.92 0.97
C ARG A 13 -11.28 -8.18 0.59
N ASP A 14 -11.99 -9.28 0.32
CA ASP A 14 -11.35 -10.54 -0.09
C ASP A 14 -10.54 -10.35 -1.37
N ALA A 15 -11.04 -9.60 -2.36
CA ALA A 15 -10.28 -9.30 -3.57
C ALA A 15 -9.03 -8.45 -3.30
N LEU A 16 -9.14 -7.42 -2.44
CA LEU A 16 -8.02 -6.56 -2.07
C LEU A 16 -6.92 -7.33 -1.33
N GLU A 17 -7.28 -8.22 -0.40
CA GLU A 17 -6.33 -9.05 0.34
C GLU A 17 -5.52 -10.01 -0.54
N HIS A 18 -5.86 -10.19 -1.82
CA HIS A 18 -5.13 -11.07 -2.74
C HIS A 18 -4.38 -10.34 -3.87
N VAL A 19 -4.37 -9.00 -3.88
CA VAL A 19 -3.65 -8.25 -4.92
C VAL A 19 -2.14 -8.38 -4.77
N GLN A 20 -1.44 -8.55 -5.89
CA GLN A 20 0.01 -8.65 -5.95
C GLN A 20 0.55 -7.63 -6.96
N ASN A 21 1.68 -7.01 -6.64
CA ASN A 21 2.41 -6.05 -7.47
C ASN A 21 1.58 -4.84 -7.95
N VAL A 22 0.68 -4.32 -7.11
CA VAL A 22 -0.03 -3.08 -7.42
C VAL A 22 0.89 -1.89 -7.18
N ILE A 23 1.17 -1.10 -8.22
CA ILE A 23 2.08 0.06 -8.13
C ILE A 23 1.29 1.28 -7.66
N GLY A 24 1.74 1.91 -6.57
CA GLY A 24 1.23 3.19 -6.08
C GLY A 24 2.34 4.21 -5.85
N THR A 25 1.96 5.42 -5.44
CA THR A 25 2.89 6.54 -5.19
C THR A 25 3.87 6.26 -4.04
N HIS A 26 3.46 5.43 -3.08
CA HIS A 26 4.22 5.14 -1.86
C HIS A 26 4.96 3.79 -1.90
N GLY A 27 4.84 3.00 -2.97
CA GLY A 27 5.48 1.70 -3.08
C GLY A 27 4.71 0.72 -3.96
N VAL A 28 5.02 -0.56 -3.80
CA VAL A 28 4.37 -1.66 -4.53
C VAL A 28 3.69 -2.57 -3.52
N TYR A 29 2.38 -2.72 -3.64
CA TYR A 29 1.54 -3.44 -2.70
C TYR A 29 1.42 -4.93 -3.06
N ASN A 30 1.69 -5.78 -2.08
CA ASN A 30 1.41 -7.20 -2.05
C ASN A 30 0.63 -7.51 -0.76
N LEU A 31 -0.70 -7.50 -0.83
CA LEU A 31 -1.56 -7.69 0.33
C LEU A 31 -1.76 -9.19 0.63
N SER A 32 -2.14 -9.49 1.87
CA SER A 32 -2.58 -10.81 2.32
C SER A 32 -3.58 -10.65 3.48
N PRO A 33 -4.35 -11.69 3.84
CA PRO A 33 -5.24 -11.63 5.01
C PRO A 33 -4.54 -11.31 6.33
N THR A 34 -3.22 -11.55 6.42
CA THR A 34 -2.40 -11.27 7.60
C THR A 34 -1.54 -10.01 7.47
N ASN A 35 -1.49 -9.39 6.29
CA ASN A 35 -0.73 -8.17 6.04
C ASN A 35 -1.53 -7.22 5.13
N HIS A 36 -2.23 -6.28 5.77
CA HIS A 36 -3.03 -5.25 5.11
C HIS A 36 -2.23 -3.99 4.75
N ASN A 37 -0.93 -3.96 5.08
CA ASN A 37 -0.02 -2.90 4.62
C ASN A 37 0.55 -3.26 3.24
N GLY A 38 1.09 -4.47 3.12
CA GLY A 38 1.58 -5.04 1.86
C GLY A 38 2.78 -4.36 1.23
N LEU A 39 3.40 -3.39 1.92
CA LEU A 39 4.61 -2.72 1.45
C LEU A 39 5.85 -3.48 1.91
N ASP A 40 6.94 -3.28 1.17
CA ASP A 40 8.26 -3.79 1.50
C ASP A 40 9.30 -2.66 1.50
N GLU A 41 10.58 -2.99 1.35
CA GLU A 41 11.69 -2.03 1.42
C GLU A 41 11.63 -0.92 0.38
N ARG A 42 10.92 -1.14 -0.73
CA ARG A 42 10.72 -0.12 -1.79
C ARG A 42 9.89 1.07 -1.32
N ALA A 43 9.15 0.91 -0.23
CA ALA A 43 8.18 1.91 0.25
C ALA A 43 8.75 2.94 1.22
N ARG A 44 10.06 2.89 1.49
CA ARG A 44 10.72 3.81 2.42
C ARG A 44 11.99 4.37 1.82
N VAL A 45 12.23 5.65 2.11
CA VAL A 45 13.52 6.31 1.91
C VAL A 45 13.84 7.07 3.19
N LEU A 46 15.13 7.27 3.45
CA LEU A 46 15.57 8.19 4.50
C LEU A 46 15.76 9.57 3.89
N VAL A 47 15.29 10.59 4.59
CA VAL A 47 15.42 11.99 4.22
C VAL A 47 16.00 12.77 5.38
N GLU A 48 16.76 13.81 5.06
CA GLU A 48 17.32 14.75 6.02
C GLU A 48 16.89 16.18 5.65
N VAL A 49 16.85 17.07 6.64
CA VAL A 49 16.62 18.50 6.41
C VAL A 49 17.97 19.17 6.21
N LYS A 50 18.19 19.74 5.02
CA LYS A 50 19.38 20.53 4.67
C LYS A 50 18.91 21.90 4.16
N ASP A 51 19.36 22.96 4.81
CA ASP A 51 19.05 24.35 4.44
C ASP A 51 17.54 24.65 4.31
N GLY A 52 16.72 23.98 5.11
CA GLY A 52 15.26 24.13 5.11
C GLY A 52 14.52 23.26 4.07
N GLU A 53 15.24 22.44 3.31
CA GLU A 53 14.67 21.53 2.30
C GLU A 53 14.83 20.06 2.68
N TRP A 54 13.89 19.22 2.23
CA TRP A 54 13.99 17.76 2.34
C TRP A 54 14.94 17.21 1.28
N THR A 55 16.08 16.68 1.70
CA THR A 55 17.05 16.04 0.80
C THR A 55 17.05 14.54 0.98
N LEU A 56 17.05 13.80 -0.12
CA LEU A 56 17.20 12.34 -0.10
C LEU A 56 18.58 11.95 0.45
N MET A 57 18.60 11.10 1.48
CA MET A 57 19.83 10.49 1.97
C MET A 57 20.24 9.39 0.99
N LYS A 58 21.46 9.47 0.45
CA LYS A 58 22.04 8.50 -0.49
C LYS A 58 23.13 7.66 0.17
#